data_AF-A0A1U7HPV3-F1
#
_entry.id   AF-A0A1U7HPV3-F1
#
_cell.length_a   1.000
_cell.length_b   1.000
_cell.length_c   1.000
_cell.angle_alpha   90.00
_cell.angle_beta   90.00
_cell.angle_gamma   90.00
#
_symmetry.space_group_name_H-M   'P 1'
#
loop_
_entity.id
_entity.type
_entity.pdbx_description
1 polymer ?
#
loop_
_entity_poly.entity_id
_entity_poly.type
_entity_poly.pdbx_seq_one_letter_code
_entity_poly.pdbx_strand_id
1 'polypeptide(L)'
;MYQGDRFVYKQRIPLSKTPGTISVRLDRLLDANKQYRSFFSVSINPQSPSQNPVVGGKIRRIVPNAILNRQLKATVSKRERIAIYARNGIWHATIAELAELHRANPKDVSLQADWSSLLNSVGLGSLAEIPLVDCCTPNLKPYLNSQNIT
;
A
#
# COMPACT_ATOMS: atom_id res chain seq x y z
N MET A 1 1.79 -7.88 -12.41
CA MET A 1 2.02 -6.49 -12.84
C MET A 1 2.68 -6.49 -14.19
N TYR A 2 2.34 -5.51 -15.01
CA TYR A 2 2.86 -5.32 -16.35
C TYR A 2 3.41 -3.91 -16.53
N GLN A 3 4.47 -3.77 -17.32
CA GLN A 3 4.97 -2.49 -17.81
C GLN A 3 4.80 -2.50 -19.33
N GLY A 4 3.86 -1.70 -19.85
CA GLY A 4 3.32 -1.95 -21.20
C GLY A 4 2.72 -3.35 -21.25
N ASP A 5 3.11 -4.14 -22.24
CA ASP A 5 2.67 -5.54 -22.39
C ASP A 5 3.62 -6.55 -21.75
N ARG A 6 4.74 -6.09 -21.19
CA ARG A 6 5.73 -6.96 -20.55
C ARG A 6 5.31 -7.32 -19.13
N PHE A 7 5.20 -8.61 -18.85
CA PHE A 7 5.09 -9.12 -17.48
C PHE A 7 6.37 -8.79 -16.69
N VAL A 8 6.23 -8.20 -15.51
CA VAL A 8 7.38 -7.81 -14.67
C VAL A 8 7.39 -8.40 -13.28
N TYR A 9 6.22 -8.76 -12.74
CA TYR A 9 6.13 -9.14 -11.33
C TYR A 9 4.82 -9.85 -10.98
N LYS A 10 4.90 -10.85 -10.11
CA LYS A 10 3.78 -11.50 -9.44
C LYS A 10 4.22 -11.93 -8.04
N GLN A 11 3.33 -11.74 -7.07
CA GLN A 11 3.50 -12.19 -5.70
C GLN A 11 2.27 -13.00 -5.30
N ARG A 12 2.47 -14.10 -4.57
CA ARG A 12 1.38 -14.79 -3.88
C ARG A 12 1.28 -14.24 -2.47
N ILE A 13 0.07 -13.94 -2.05
CA ILE A 13 -0.21 -13.32 -0.75
C ILE A 13 -1.04 -14.31 0.05
N PRO A 14 -0.51 -14.90 1.13
CA PRO A 14 -1.28 -15.82 1.97
C PRO A 14 -2.34 -15.02 2.73
N LEU A 15 -3.61 -15.36 2.55
CA LEU A 15 -4.71 -14.71 3.26
C LEU A 15 -4.91 -15.35 4.63
N SER A 16 -5.21 -14.52 5.63
CA SER A 16 -5.67 -14.98 6.94
C SER A 16 -7.10 -15.53 6.85
N LYS A 17 -7.48 -16.36 7.82
CA LYS A 17 -8.89 -16.78 7.98
C LYS A 17 -9.79 -15.68 8.57
N THR A 18 -9.20 -14.60 9.07
CA THR A 18 -9.91 -13.44 9.63
C THR A 18 -10.39 -12.52 8.50
N PRO A 19 -11.71 -12.28 8.36
CA PRO A 19 -12.23 -11.28 7.43
C PRO A 19 -11.79 -9.86 7.83
N GLY A 20 -11.43 -9.04 6.86
CA GLY A 20 -11.05 -7.65 7.10
C GLY A 20 -10.26 -7.01 5.97
N THR A 21 -9.82 -5.79 6.19
CA THR A 21 -8.95 -5.03 5.29
C THR A 21 -7.50 -5.44 5.53
N ILE A 22 -6.80 -5.79 4.45
CA ILE A 22 -5.43 -6.27 4.49
C ILE A 22 -4.44 -5.27 3.92
N SER A 23 -3.21 -5.27 4.43
CA SER A 23 -2.09 -4.53 3.82
C SER A 23 -1.23 -5.46 3.00
N VAL A 24 -1.01 -5.09 1.74
CA VAL A 24 -0.13 -5.83 0.83
C VAL A 24 1.16 -5.05 0.65
N ARG A 25 2.28 -5.64 1.09
CA ARG A 25 3.62 -5.11 0.80
C ARG A 25 4.23 -5.87 -0.37
N LEU A 26 4.81 -5.12 -1.30
CA LEU A 26 5.60 -5.68 -2.39
C LEU A 26 6.96 -6.11 -1.83
N ASP A 27 7.42 -7.31 -2.21
CA ASP A 27 8.75 -7.81 -1.83
C ASP A 27 9.91 -7.19 -2.64
N ARG A 28 9.58 -6.21 -3.49
CA ARG A 28 10.53 -5.46 -4.30
C ARG A 28 10.11 -4.01 -4.46
N LEU A 29 11.11 -3.15 -4.67
CA LEU A 29 10.87 -1.78 -5.10
C LEU A 29 10.53 -1.74 -6.59
N LEU A 30 9.61 -0.83 -6.93
CA LEU A 30 9.35 -0.46 -8.31
C LEU A 30 10.40 0.54 -8.79
N ASP A 31 10.66 0.54 -10.10
CA ASP A 31 11.53 1.54 -10.70
C ASP A 31 10.88 2.92 -10.57
N ALA A 32 11.73 3.90 -10.29
CA ALA A 32 11.31 5.29 -10.18
C ALA A 32 10.68 5.79 -11.50
N ASN A 33 9.58 6.52 -11.37
CA ASN A 33 8.81 7.18 -12.43
C ASN A 33 8.29 6.27 -13.55
N LYS A 34 8.35 4.94 -13.39
CA LYS A 34 7.71 4.00 -14.30
C LYS A 34 6.27 3.70 -13.88
N GLN A 35 5.35 3.73 -14.83
CA GLN A 35 3.96 3.34 -14.61
C GLN A 35 3.78 1.84 -14.85
N TYR A 36 3.12 1.18 -13.93
CA TYR A 36 2.79 -0.23 -14.00
C TYR A 36 1.28 -0.44 -13.98
N ARG A 37 0.80 -1.39 -14.77
CA ARG A 37 -0.55 -1.96 -14.64
C ARG A 37 -0.49 -3.09 -13.63
N SER A 38 -1.22 -2.95 -12.53
CA SER A 38 -1.34 -3.96 -11.48
C SER A 38 -2.72 -4.59 -11.51
N PHE A 39 -2.76 -5.88 -11.15
CA PHE A 39 -3.98 -6.64 -10.96
C PHE A 39 -3.86 -7.39 -9.64
N PHE A 40 -4.93 -7.39 -8.85
CA PHE A 40 -5.06 -8.17 -7.63
C PHE A 40 -6.22 -9.14 -7.82
N SER A 41 -5.97 -10.42 -7.63
CA SER A 41 -6.94 -11.50 -7.83
C SER A 41 -7.00 -12.37 -6.59
N VAL A 42 -8.20 -12.65 -6.11
CA VAL A 42 -8.43 -13.59 -5.00
C VAL A 42 -8.71 -14.96 -5.57
N SER A 43 -7.87 -15.94 -5.24
CA SER A 43 -8.05 -17.32 -5.70
C SER A 43 -9.11 -18.01 -4.86
N ILE A 44 -10.34 -18.10 -5.38
CA ILE A 44 -11.46 -18.80 -4.72
C ILE A 44 -11.48 -20.27 -5.15
N ASN A 45 -11.37 -20.53 -6.47
CA ASN A 45 -11.27 -21.87 -7.03
C ASN A 45 -10.00 -21.98 -7.91
N PRO A 46 -8.97 -22.73 -7.50
CA PRO A 46 -7.76 -22.93 -8.28
C PRO A 46 -8.00 -23.57 -9.67
N GLN A 47 -9.09 -24.32 -9.83
CA GLN A 47 -9.43 -25.03 -11.08
C GLN A 47 -10.15 -24.13 -12.11
N SER A 48 -10.69 -22.98 -11.67
CA SER A 48 -11.39 -22.04 -12.56
C SER A 48 -10.91 -20.59 -12.35
N PRO A 49 -9.65 -20.26 -12.71
CA PRO A 49 -9.09 -18.93 -12.47
C PRO A 49 -9.86 -17.78 -13.15
N SER A 50 -10.60 -18.07 -14.21
CA SER A 50 -11.45 -17.10 -14.93
C SER A 50 -12.63 -16.58 -14.11
N GLN A 51 -13.01 -17.29 -13.03
CA GLN A 51 -14.09 -16.90 -12.14
C GLN A 51 -13.60 -16.15 -10.89
N ASN A 52 -12.29 -16.00 -10.72
CA ASN A 52 -11.75 -15.28 -9.58
C ASN A 52 -12.08 -13.79 -9.69
N PRO A 53 -12.50 -13.12 -8.61
CA PRO A 53 -12.63 -11.67 -8.61
C PRO A 53 -11.26 -11.03 -8.83
N VAL A 54 -11.24 -10.01 -9.68
CA VAL A 54 -10.03 -9.26 -10.05
C VAL A 54 -10.31 -7.77 -9.98
N VAL A 55 -9.39 -7.03 -9.37
CA VAL A 55 -9.33 -5.57 -9.46
C VAL A 55 -8.04 -5.14 -10.14
N GLY A 56 -8.10 -4.07 -10.90
CA GLY A 56 -6.98 -3.55 -11.68
C GLY A 56 -6.73 -2.06 -11.41
N GLY A 57 -5.50 -1.63 -11.59
CA GLY A 57 -5.13 -0.23 -11.39
C GLY A 57 -3.76 0.13 -11.96
N LYS A 58 -3.41 1.41 -11.85
CA LYS A 58 -2.09 1.94 -12.19
C LYS A 58 -1.33 2.26 -10.91
N ILE A 59 -0.09 1.80 -10.82
CA ILE A 59 0.83 2.14 -9.73
C ILE A 59 2.12 2.71 -10.30
N ARG A 60 2.68 3.70 -9.60
CA ARG A 60 3.96 4.33 -9.96
C ARG A 60 4.68 4.73 -8.68
N ARG A 61 5.96 4.40 -8.57
CA ARG A 61 6.85 4.99 -7.57
C ARG A 61 7.31 6.34 -8.10
N ILE A 62 6.94 7.42 -7.41
CA ILE A 62 7.38 8.77 -7.80
C ILE A 62 8.74 9.09 -7.19
N VAL A 63 9.52 9.91 -7.89
CA VAL A 63 10.63 10.64 -7.29
C VAL A 63 10.08 11.96 -6.75
N PRO A 64 10.23 12.27 -5.46
CA PRO A 64 9.78 13.55 -4.93
C PRO A 64 10.51 14.72 -5.58
N ASN A 65 9.77 15.78 -5.92
CA ASN A 65 10.38 17.03 -6.38
C ASN A 65 11.03 17.78 -5.18
N ALA A 66 11.72 18.89 -5.46
CA ALA A 66 12.44 19.65 -4.44
C ALA A 66 11.52 20.19 -3.31
N ILE A 67 10.27 20.55 -3.64
CA ILE A 67 9.30 21.07 -2.67
C ILE A 67 8.85 19.95 -1.74
N LEU A 68 8.39 18.84 -2.30
CA LEU A 68 7.95 17.67 -1.55
C LEU A 68 9.09 17.10 -0.70
N ASN A 69 10.32 17.04 -1.24
CA ASN A 69 11.49 16.62 -0.47
C ASN A 69 11.76 17.53 0.73
N ARG A 70 11.64 18.86 0.58
CA ARG A 70 11.81 19.79 1.70
C ARG A 70 10.74 19.57 2.78
N GLN A 71 9.48 19.43 2.37
CA GLN A 71 8.38 19.15 3.30
C GLN A 71 8.63 17.86 4.07
N LEU A 72 8.95 16.77 3.37
CA LEU A 72 9.20 15.46 3.99
C LEU A 72 10.42 15.45 4.93
N LYS A 73 11.47 16.24 4.64
CA LYS A 73 12.66 16.35 5.50
C LYS A 73 12.43 17.19 6.76
N ALA A 74 11.55 18.19 6.68
CA ALA A 74 11.23 19.06 7.82
C ALA A 74 10.26 18.39 8.81
N THR A 75 9.55 17.35 8.39
CA THR A 75 8.53 16.68 9.19
C THR A 75 9.11 15.58 10.07
N VAL A 76 8.77 15.63 11.36
CA VAL A 76 9.12 14.60 12.36
C VAL A 76 7.92 13.70 12.68
N SER A 77 6.69 14.23 12.58
CA SER A 77 5.47 13.49 12.89
C SER A 77 5.02 12.57 11.75
N LYS A 78 4.68 11.32 12.09
CA LYS A 78 4.09 10.36 11.13
C LYS A 78 2.79 10.89 10.53
N ARG A 79 1.91 11.48 11.35
CA ARG A 79 0.61 11.99 10.91
C ARG A 79 0.76 13.19 9.96
N GLU A 80 1.72 14.07 10.22
CA GLU A 80 2.02 15.19 9.32
C GLU A 80 2.59 14.71 7.98
N ARG A 81 3.46 13.69 8.00
CA ARG A 81 3.99 13.08 6.78
C ARG A 81 2.89 12.47 5.92
N ILE A 82 1.93 11.77 6.53
CA ILE A 82 0.72 11.27 5.86
C ILE A 82 -0.06 12.42 5.24
N ALA A 83 -0.28 13.51 5.98
CA ALA A 83 -0.99 14.69 5.47
C ALA A 83 -0.25 15.35 4.28
N ILE A 84 1.09 15.38 4.29
CA ILE A 84 1.90 15.84 3.15
C ILE A 84 1.66 14.96 1.92
N TYR A 85 1.64 13.63 2.08
CA TYR A 85 1.32 12.73 0.96
C TYR A 85 -0.09 12.98 0.43
N ALA A 86 -1.07 13.15 1.31
CA ALA A 86 -2.47 13.38 0.93
C ALA A 86 -2.60 14.68 0.11
N ARG A 87 -2.02 15.78 0.59
CA ARG A 87 -2.05 17.09 -0.10
C ARG A 87 -1.34 17.08 -1.45
N ASN A 88 -0.34 16.20 -1.62
CA ASN A 88 0.38 16.02 -2.89
C ASN A 88 -0.26 14.95 -3.80
N GLY A 89 -1.44 14.42 -3.46
CA GLY A 89 -2.15 13.43 -4.26
C GLY A 89 -1.47 12.05 -4.29
N ILE A 90 -0.62 11.74 -3.31
CA ILE A 90 0.15 10.49 -3.24
C ILE A 90 -0.70 9.45 -2.51
N TRP A 91 -1.79 9.05 -3.17
CA TRP A 91 -2.85 8.20 -2.60
C TRP A 91 -2.32 6.92 -1.95
N HIS A 92 -1.50 6.14 -2.66
CA HIS A 92 -1.00 4.85 -2.19
C HIS A 92 -0.14 4.96 -0.92
N ALA A 93 0.67 6.03 -0.79
CA ALA A 93 1.44 6.26 0.43
C ALA A 93 0.55 6.75 1.56
N THR A 94 -0.41 7.63 1.26
CA THR A 94 -1.36 8.18 2.23
C THR A 94 -2.18 7.07 2.89
N ILE A 95 -2.85 6.23 2.11
CA ILE A 95 -3.71 5.17 2.65
C ILE A 95 -2.90 4.08 3.37
N ALA A 96 -1.71 3.72 2.87
CA ALA A 96 -0.88 2.69 3.47
C ALA A 96 -0.31 3.15 4.82
N GLU A 97 0.30 4.34 4.88
CA GLU A 97 0.88 4.85 6.13
C GLU A 97 -0.20 5.21 7.17
N LEU A 98 -1.38 5.70 6.74
CA LEU A 98 -2.50 5.91 7.64
C LEU A 98 -3.04 4.61 8.21
N ALA A 99 -3.20 3.57 7.38
CA ALA A 99 -3.64 2.25 7.85
C ALA A 99 -2.65 1.65 8.86
N GLU A 100 -1.35 1.81 8.65
CA GLU A 100 -0.34 1.37 9.62
C GLU A 100 -0.42 2.16 10.93
N LEU A 101 -0.55 3.49 10.85
CA LEU A 101 -0.64 4.34 12.04
C LEU A 101 -1.92 4.10 12.84
N HIS A 102 -3.06 3.97 12.16
CA HIS A 102 -4.37 3.68 12.77
C HIS A 102 -4.36 2.32 13.46
N ARG A 103 -3.85 1.27 12.81
CA ARG A 103 -3.76 -0.07 13.39
C ARG A 103 -2.85 -0.12 14.62
N ALA A 104 -1.75 0.62 14.61
CA ALA A 104 -0.85 0.71 15.76
C ALA A 104 -1.48 1.46 16.96
N ASN A 105 -2.53 2.25 16.72
CA ASN A 105 -3.18 3.08 17.73
C ASN A 105 -4.72 2.95 17.64
N PRO A 106 -5.28 1.75 17.86
CA PRO A 106 -6.68 1.46 17.57
C PRO A 106 -7.69 2.22 18.46
N LYS A 107 -7.22 2.81 19.57
CA LYS A 107 -8.05 3.63 20.49
C LYS A 107 -7.98 5.13 20.18
N ASP A 108 -7.16 5.54 19.22
CA ASP A 108 -7.05 6.95 18.84
C ASP A 108 -8.22 7.35 17.93
N VAL A 109 -9.21 8.01 18.52
CA VAL A 109 -10.40 8.52 17.84
C VAL A 109 -10.08 9.48 16.70
N SER A 110 -8.96 10.20 16.77
CA SER A 110 -8.56 11.12 15.71
C SER A 110 -8.02 10.38 14.49
N LEU A 111 -7.37 9.22 14.67
CA LEU A 111 -6.93 8.37 13.57
C LEU A 111 -8.10 7.60 12.94
N GLN A 112 -9.11 7.22 13.73
CA GLN A 112 -10.36 6.67 13.19
C GLN A 112 -11.05 7.71 12.28
N ALA A 113 -11.12 8.97 12.73
CA ALA A 113 -11.70 10.05 11.94
C ALA A 113 -10.92 10.31 10.64
N ASP A 114 -9.59 10.33 10.70
CA ASP A 114 -8.73 10.46 9.51
C ASP A 114 -8.96 9.30 8.53
N TRP A 115 -9.05 8.06 9.02
CA TRP A 115 -9.28 6.86 8.21
C TRP A 115 -10.63 6.94 7.48
N SER A 116 -11.70 7.22 8.22
CA SER A 116 -13.04 7.39 7.64
C SER A 116 -13.08 8.54 6.63
N SER A 117 -12.46 9.68 6.94
CA SER A 117 -12.39 10.85 6.04
C SER A 117 -11.67 10.51 4.74
N LEU A 118 -10.51 9.83 4.82
CA LEU A 118 -9.74 9.44 3.65
C LEU A 118 -10.54 8.51 2.73
N LEU A 119 -11.20 7.48 3.28
CA LEU A 119 -11.99 6.55 2.49
C LEU A 119 -13.24 7.22 1.91
N ASN A 120 -13.92 8.08 2.66
CA ASN A 120 -15.06 8.86 2.16
C ASN A 120 -14.67 9.74 0.97
N SER A 121 -13.48 10.35 1.00
CA SER A 121 -13.02 11.26 -0.07
C SER A 121 -12.93 10.62 -1.45
N VAL A 122 -12.90 9.28 -1.51
CA VAL A 122 -12.84 8.48 -2.74
C VAL A 122 -14.04 7.54 -2.89
N GLY A 123 -15.11 7.76 -2.12
CA GLY A 123 -16.34 6.95 -2.19
C GLY A 123 -16.24 5.55 -1.56
N LEU A 124 -15.24 5.30 -0.72
CA LEU A 124 -15.02 4.02 -0.02
C LEU A 124 -15.48 4.04 1.44
N GLY A 125 -16.38 4.97 1.79
CA GLY A 125 -16.85 5.19 3.16
C GLY A 125 -17.37 3.95 3.89
N SER A 126 -18.10 3.09 3.17
CA SER A 126 -18.64 1.85 3.72
C SER A 126 -17.57 0.84 4.16
N LEU A 127 -16.32 1.03 3.73
CA LEU A 127 -15.20 0.18 4.12
C LEU A 127 -14.48 0.69 5.39
N ALA A 128 -14.84 1.87 5.91
CA ALA A 128 -14.15 2.48 7.05
C ALA A 128 -14.34 1.70 8.36
N GLU A 129 -15.45 0.99 8.49
CA GLU A 129 -15.78 0.16 9.67
C GLU A 129 -15.21 -1.27 9.56
N ILE A 130 -14.70 -1.66 8.39
CA ILE A 130 -14.09 -2.99 8.20
C ILE A 130 -12.74 -3.01 8.91
N PRO A 131 -12.49 -3.97 9.82
CA PRO A 131 -11.29 -4.00 10.63
C PRO A 131 -10.03 -4.13 9.77
N LEU A 132 -8.99 -3.36 10.10
CA LEU A 132 -7.64 -3.59 9.60
C LEU A 132 -7.05 -4.82 10.32
N VAL A 133 -6.89 -5.91 9.59
CA VAL A 133 -6.38 -7.17 10.14
C VAL A 133 -4.88 -7.29 9.89
N ASP A 134 -4.20 -7.92 10.85
CA ASP A 134 -2.83 -8.37 10.62
C ASP A 134 -2.84 -9.57 9.71
N CYS A 135 -2.28 -9.36 8.52
CA CYS A 135 -2.01 -10.44 7.60
C CYS A 135 -0.83 -10.08 6.72
N CYS A 136 -0.41 -11.08 5.96
CA CYS A 136 0.22 -10.85 4.67
C CYS A 136 1.54 -10.07 4.74
N THR A 137 2.31 -10.23 5.80
CA THR A 137 3.72 -9.82 5.79
C THR A 137 4.45 -10.68 4.77
N PRO A 138 5.07 -10.10 3.73
CA PRO A 138 5.97 -10.86 2.87
C PRO A 138 7.08 -11.40 3.76
N ASN A 139 7.40 -12.69 3.64
CA ASN A 139 8.67 -13.21 4.12
C ASN A 139 9.77 -12.56 3.26
N LEU A 140 10.19 -11.36 3.65
CA LEU A 140 11.36 -10.71 3.06
C LEU A 140 12.56 -11.57 3.44
N LYS A 141 13.07 -12.36 2.49
CA LYS A 141 14.46 -12.83 2.63
C LYS A 141 15.32 -11.57 2.73
N PRO A 142 16.14 -11.40 3.77
CA PRO A 142 17.05 -10.27 3.82
C PRO A 142 17.91 -10.31 2.56
N TYR A 143 17.87 -9.24 1.76
CA TYR A 143 18.90 -8.98 0.78
C TYR A 143 20.17 -8.75 1.59
N LEU A 144 20.97 -9.80 1.76
CA LEU A 144 22.32 -9.69 2.28
C LEU A 144 23.08 -8.82 1.28
N ASN A 145 23.38 -7.59 1.68
CA ASN A 145 24.32 -6.74 0.96
C ASN A 145 25.69 -7.44 0.99
N SER A 146 26.08 -8.02 -0.15
CA SER A 146 27.49 -8.26 -0.44
C SER A 146 28.16 -6.93 -0.78
N GLN A 147 28.51 -6.19 0.27
CA GLN A 147 29.54 -5.15 0.21
C GLN A 147 30.41 -5.34 1.45
N ASN A 148 31.29 -6.35 1.40
CA ASN A 148 32.50 -6.34 2.21
C ASN A 148 33.39 -5.23 1.64
N ILE A 149 33.51 -4.13 2.36
CA ILE A 149 34.61 -3.19 2.22
C ILE A 149 35.51 -3.44 3.43
N THR A 150 36.66 -4.06 3.16
CA THR A 150 37.87 -3.91 3.98
C THR A 150 38.84 -3.11 3.13
#